data_AF-A0A538EIY0-F1
#
_entry.id   AF-A0A538EIY0-F1
#
_cell.length_a   1.000
_cell.length_b   1.000
_cell.length_c   1.000
_cell.angle_alpha   90.00
_cell.angle_beta   90.00
_cell.angle_gamma   90.00
#
_symmetry.space_group_name_H-M   'P 1'
#
loop_
_entity.id
_entity.type
_entity.pdbx_description
1 polymer ?
#
loop_
_entity_poly.entity_id
_entity_poly.type
_entity_poly.pdbx_seq_one_letter_code
_entity_poly.pdbx_strand_id
1 'polypeptide(L)'
;MDQTAERIKRNNGVFREANERIRAAASEHDHGLQRIPFLCECPVEDCVQIVRLTEEQYAAVRANPRHYVTAVGHEESEAPVGQVVARNDGYVIVEK
;
A
#
# COMPACT_ATOMS: atom_id res chain seq x y z
N MET A 1 -24.63 -5.25 -4.75
CA MET A 1 -23.20 -5.26 -4.37
C MET A 1 -22.47 -4.43 -5.42
N ASP A 2 -21.76 -3.39 -4.99
CA ASP A 2 -21.18 -2.40 -5.90
C ASP A 2 -19.97 -2.99 -6.64
N GLN A 3 -20.11 -3.21 -7.94
CA GLN A 3 -19.08 -3.82 -8.79
C GLN A 3 -17.77 -2.99 -8.78
N THR A 4 -17.86 -1.67 -8.56
CA THR A 4 -16.70 -0.79 -8.47
C THR A 4 -15.92 -1.05 -7.18
N ALA A 5 -16.63 -1.22 -6.07
CA ALA A 5 -16.02 -1.51 -4.76
C ALA A 5 -15.21 -2.81 -4.79
N GLU A 6 -15.76 -3.86 -5.39
CA GLU A 6 -15.10 -5.15 -5.51
C GLU A 6 -13.86 -5.09 -6.41
N ARG A 7 -13.94 -4.34 -7.51
CA ARG A 7 -12.77 -4.11 -8.39
C ARG A 7 -11.65 -3.36 -7.67
N ILE A 8 -11.98 -2.30 -6.93
CA ILE A 8 -11.00 -1.53 -6.17
C ILE A 8 -10.29 -2.44 -5.16
N LYS A 9 -11.04 -3.16 -4.32
CA LYS A 9 -10.48 -4.07 -3.31
C LYS A 9 -9.60 -5.16 -3.93
N ARG A 10 -10.04 -5.75 -5.05
CA ARG A 10 -9.28 -6.75 -5.79
C ARG A 10 -7.94 -6.19 -6.26
N ASN A 11 -7.95 -5.02 -6.88
CA ASN A 11 -6.74 -4.39 -7.42
C ASN A 11 -5.76 -4.03 -6.30
N ASN A 12 -6.25 -3.46 -5.18
CA ASN A 12 -5.38 -3.19 -4.03
C ASN A 12 -4.73 -4.48 -3.49
N GLY A 13 -5.48 -5.59 -3.47
CA GLY A 13 -5.01 -6.89 -3.01
C GLY A 13 -3.81 -7.41 -3.80
N VAL A 14 -3.76 -7.17 -5.12
CA VAL A 14 -2.63 -7.56 -5.98
C VAL A 14 -1.34 -6.85 -5.55
N PHE A 15 -1.40 -5.54 -5.32
CA PHE A 15 -0.23 -4.78 -4.88
C PHE A 15 0.17 -5.11 -3.44
N ARG A 16 -0.80 -5.37 -2.55
CA ARG A 16 -0.50 -5.86 -1.20
C ARG A 16 0.27 -7.18 -1.25
N GLU A 17 -0.17 -8.14 -2.05
CA GLU A 17 0.51 -9.42 -2.19
C GLU A 17 1.95 -9.24 -2.70
N ALA A 18 2.15 -8.35 -3.68
CA ALA A 18 3.48 -8.00 -4.17
C ALA A 18 4.35 -7.37 -3.07
N ASN A 19 3.80 -6.47 -2.26
CA ASN A 19 4.51 -5.85 -1.15
C ASN A 19 4.89 -6.82 -0.03
N GLU A 20 4.03 -7.80 0.30
CA GLU A 20 4.40 -8.84 1.25
C GLU A 20 5.58 -9.69 0.76
N ARG A 21 5.69 -9.93 -0.56
CA ARG A 21 6.87 -10.61 -1.15
C ARG A 21 8.12 -9.73 -1.07
N ILE A 22 8.00 -8.43 -1.35
CA ILE A 22 9.11 -7.47 -1.21
C ILE A 22 9.59 -7.43 0.24
N ARG A 23 8.66 -7.37 1.20
CA ARG A 23 8.94 -7.38 2.63
C ARG A 23 9.69 -8.64 3.06
N ALA A 24 9.20 -9.80 2.63
CA ALA A 24 9.83 -11.09 2.93
C ALA A 24 11.26 -11.14 2.39
N ALA A 25 11.47 -10.78 1.13
CA ALA A 25 12.80 -10.75 0.52
C ALA A 25 13.75 -9.77 1.24
N ALA A 26 13.25 -8.60 1.65
CA ALA A 26 14.02 -7.62 2.40
C ALA A 26 14.38 -8.09 3.82
N SER A 27 13.60 -9.02 4.39
CA SER A 27 13.86 -9.61 5.71
C SER A 27 14.82 -10.81 5.64
N GLU A 28 14.74 -11.61 4.58
CA GLU A 28 15.59 -12.78 4.35
C GLU A 28 17.04 -12.40 4.04
N HIS A 29 17.21 -11.26 3.39
CA HIS A 29 18.51 -10.73 3.04
C HIS A 29 18.69 -9.42 3.80
N ASP A 30 19.54 -9.41 4.84
CA ASP A 30 19.92 -8.17 5.52
C ASP A 30 20.67 -7.26 4.54
N HIS A 31 19.90 -6.51 3.76
CA HIS A 31 20.39 -5.63 2.70
C HIS A 31 20.90 -4.30 3.26
N GLY A 32 20.86 -4.09 4.58
CA GLY A 32 21.17 -2.80 5.21
C GLY A 32 20.25 -1.66 4.77
N LEU A 33 19.10 -1.99 4.15
CA LEU A 33 18.13 -1.01 3.67
C LEU A 33 17.36 -0.43 4.86
N GLN A 34 17.62 0.84 5.19
CA GLN A 34 16.82 1.56 6.18
C GLN A 34 15.38 1.80 5.72
N ARG A 35 15.15 1.84 4.40
CA ARG A 35 13.81 1.98 3.80
C ARG A 35 13.67 1.02 2.63
N ILE A 36 12.62 0.20 2.68
CA ILE A 36 12.27 -0.79 1.69
C ILE A 36 11.41 -0.12 0.61
N PRO A 37 11.66 -0.38 -0.69
CA PRO A 37 10.87 0.16 -1.78
C PRO A 37 9.60 -0.67 -1.99
N PHE A 38 8.48 -0.25 -1.41
CA PHE A 38 7.17 -0.85 -1.64
C PHE A 38 6.48 -0.23 -2.85
N LEU A 39 5.62 -1.00 -3.50
CA LEU A 39 4.71 -0.50 -4.53
C LEU A 39 3.54 0.23 -3.88
N CYS A 40 3.07 1.29 -4.54
CA CYS A 40 1.81 1.94 -4.21
C CYS A 40 0.64 0.96 -4.36
N GLU A 41 -0.20 0.83 -3.33
CA GLU A 41 -1.31 -0.13 -3.26
C GLU A 41 -2.64 0.44 -3.78
N CYS A 42 -2.62 1.56 -4.50
CA CYS A 42 -3.82 2.15 -5.11
C CYS A 42 -4.45 1.17 -6.13
N PRO A 43 -5.74 1.32 -6.48
CA PRO A 43 -6.43 0.37 -7.35
C PRO A 43 -6.14 0.55 -8.84
N VAL A 44 -5.22 1.45 -9.21
CA VAL A 44 -4.76 1.67 -10.59
C VAL A 44 -3.89 0.49 -11.02
N GLU A 45 -4.37 -0.28 -11.99
CA GLU A 45 -3.82 -1.59 -12.38
C GLU A 45 -2.36 -1.54 -12.85
N ASP A 46 -1.97 -0.44 -13.49
CA ASP A 46 -0.60 -0.24 -14.02
C ASP A 46 0.26 0.67 -13.13
N CYS A 47 -0.09 0.84 -11.85
CA CYS A 47 0.67 1.68 -10.95
C CYS A 47 2.05 1.08 -10.65
N VAL A 48 3.11 1.84 -10.97
CA VAL A 48 4.51 1.46 -10.71
C VAL A 48 5.20 2.43 -9.75
N GLN A 49 4.44 3.26 -9.05
CA GLN A 49 5.00 4.21 -8.08
C GLN A 49 5.56 3.50 -6.86
N ILE A 50 6.73 3.95 -6.41
CA ILE A 50 7.43 3.41 -5.25
C ILE A 50 7.23 4.32 -4.05
N VAL A 51 6.75 3.74 -2.95
CA VAL A 51 6.68 4.35 -1.63
C VAL A 51 7.76 3.72 -0.74
N ARG A 52 8.57 4.55 -0.09
CA ARG A 52 9.70 4.08 0.73
C ARG A 52 9.32 4.12 2.21
N LEU A 53 9.23 2.96 2.83
CA LEU A 53 8.88 2.81 4.26
C LEU A 53 9.95 1.98 4.96
N THR A 54 10.14 2.20 6.26
CA THR A 54 10.85 1.22 7.10
C THR A 54 10.00 -0.04 7.27
N GLU A 55 10.63 -1.13 7.68
CA GLU A 55 9.94 -2.36 8.05
C GLU A 55 8.88 -2.12 9.13
N GLU A 56 9.21 -1.33 10.17
CA GLU A 56 8.28 -1.02 11.26
C GLU A 56 7.09 -0.18 10.78
N GLN A 57 7.33 0.78 9.88
CA GLN A 57 6.26 1.61 9.31
C GLN A 57 5.29 0.74 8.50
N TYR A 58 5.80 -0.12 7.63
CA TYR A 58 4.96 -1.00 6.82
C TYR A 58 4.22 -2.02 7.70
N ALA A 59 4.89 -2.63 8.69
CA ALA A 59 4.26 -3.51 9.67
C ALA A 59 3.14 -2.81 10.46
N ALA A 60 3.31 -1.54 10.83
CA ALA A 60 2.28 -0.75 11.49
C ALA A 60 1.06 -0.52 10.59
N VAL A 61 1.25 -0.26 9.28
CA VAL A 61 0.13 -0.23 8.33
C VAL A 61 -0.56 -1.59 8.27
N ARG A 62 0.21 -2.68 8.22
CA ARG A 62 -0.32 -4.05 8.13
C ARG A 62 -1.00 -4.56 9.40
N ALA A 63 -0.83 -3.89 10.54
CA ALA A 63 -1.55 -4.21 11.77
C ALA A 63 -3.08 -4.10 11.61
N ASN A 64 -3.56 -3.31 10.63
CA ASN A 64 -4.95 -3.30 10.22
C ASN A 64 -5.10 -3.83 8.78
N PRO A 65 -5.78 -4.97 8.56
CA PRO A 65 -5.95 -5.54 7.23
C PRO A 65 -6.81 -4.68 6.29
N ARG A 66 -7.49 -3.65 6.80
CA ARG A 66 -8.26 -2.67 6.01
C ARG A 66 -7.41 -1.50 5.52
N HIS A 67 -6.16 -1.37 5.98
CA HIS A 67 -5.27 -0.28 5.59
C HIS A 67 -4.49 -0.58 4.32
N TYR A 68 -4.32 0.43 3.49
CA TYR A 68 -3.52 0.38 2.27
C TYR A 68 -2.62 1.61 2.17
N VAL A 69 -1.43 1.44 1.60
CA VAL A 69 -0.47 2.54 1.40
C VAL A 69 -0.52 3.03 -0.04
N THR A 70 -0.68 4.34 -0.23
CA THR A 70 -0.72 4.96 -1.55
C THR A 70 0.37 6.04 -1.66
N ALA A 71 0.86 6.28 -2.88
CA ALA A 71 1.65 7.46 -3.16
C ALA A 71 0.80 8.72 -2.97
N VAL A 72 1.42 9.85 -2.62
CA VAL A 72 0.70 11.11 -2.44
C VAL A 72 -0.05 11.49 -3.72
N GLY A 73 -1.36 11.76 -3.61
CA GLY A 73 -2.27 12.03 -4.72
C GLY A 73 -2.99 10.78 -5.25
N HIS A 74 -2.45 9.58 -5.02
CA HIS A 74 -3.07 8.34 -5.51
C HIS A 74 -4.25 7.88 -4.65
N GLU A 75 -4.43 8.44 -3.45
CA GLU A 75 -5.59 8.15 -2.60
C GLU A 75 -6.92 8.51 -3.26
N GLU A 76 -6.92 9.44 -4.23
CA GLU A 76 -8.15 9.86 -4.93
C GLU A 76 -8.78 8.72 -5.72
N SER A 77 -7.95 7.77 -6.19
CA SER A 77 -8.42 6.57 -6.91
C SER A 77 -9.14 5.57 -6.00
N GLU A 78 -9.13 5.77 -4.69
CA GLU A 78 -9.76 4.88 -3.71
C GLU A 78 -11.24 5.21 -3.51
N ALA A 79 -11.71 6.36 -4.00
CA ALA A 79 -13.11 6.72 -3.95
C ALA A 79 -13.98 5.77 -4.81
N PRO A 80 -15.22 5.46 -4.39
CA PRO A 80 -15.90 5.98 -3.21
C PRO A 80 -15.70 5.13 -1.93
N VAL A 81 -14.80 4.14 -1.94
CA VAL A 81 -14.73 3.11 -0.89
C VAL A 81 -13.63 3.30 0.13
N GLY A 82 -12.60 4.08 -0.18
CA GLY A 82 -11.48 4.36 0.70
C GLY A 82 -11.58 5.72 1.39
N GLN A 83 -11.15 5.77 2.64
CA GLN A 83 -11.01 6.99 3.42
C GLN A 83 -9.56 7.19 3.85
N VAL A 84 -9.02 8.40 3.69
CA VAL A 84 -7.71 8.75 4.22
C VAL A 84 -7.75 8.76 5.75
N VAL A 85 -6.88 7.97 6.38
CA VAL A 85 -6.75 7.88 7.85
C VAL A 85 -5.44 8.46 8.36
N ALA A 86 -4.42 8.54 7.53
CA ALA A 86 -3.16 9.21 7.87
C ALA A 86 -2.45 9.75 6.63
N ARG A 87 -1.72 10.86 6.83
CA ARG A 87 -0.81 11.44 5.83
C ARG A 87 0.57 11.51 6.44
N ASN A 88 1.54 10.89 5.77
CA ASN A 88 2.94 10.87 6.19
C ASN A 88 3.79 11.54 5.10
N ASP A 89 5.06 11.79 5.43
CA ASP A 89 6.01 12.27 4.42
C ASP A 89 6.27 11.17 3.38
N GLY A 90 5.81 11.41 2.14
CA GLY A 90 6.02 10.52 0.99
C GLY A 90 4.95 9.43 0.76
N TYR A 91 3.94 9.27 1.63
CA TYR A 91 2.85 8.32 1.40
C TYR A 91 1.59 8.62 2.23
N VAL A 92 0.47 8.05 1.82
CA VAL A 92 -0.86 8.21 2.44
C VAL A 92 -1.42 6.85 2.81
N ILE A 93 -2.04 6.75 4.00
CA ILE A 93 -2.73 5.54 4.44
C ILE A 93 -4.23 5.73 4.23
N VAL A 94 -4.85 4.79 3.54
CA VAL A 94 -6.30 4.73 3.33
C VAL A 94 -6.89 3.49 4.00
N GLU A 95 -8.11 3.60 4.51
CA GLU A 95 -8.90 2.51 5.10
C GLU A 95 -10.14 2.22 4.25
N LYS A 96 -10.51 0.93 4.13
CA LYS A 96 -11.73 0.46 3.42
C LYS A 96 -12.56 -0.46 4.27
#